data_AF-A0A2J8L1X6-F1
#
_entry.id   AF-A0A2J8L1X6-F1
#
_cell.length_a   1.000
_cell.length_b   1.000
_cell.length_c   1.000
_cell.angle_alpha   90.00
_cell.angle_beta   90.00
_cell.angle_gamma   90.00
#
_symmetry.space_group_name_H-M   'P 1'
#
loop_
_entity.id
_entity.type
_entity.pdbx_description
1 polymer ?
#
loop_
_entity_poly.entity_id
_entity_poly.type
_entity_poly.pdbx_seq_one_letter_code
_entity_poly.pdbx_strand_id
1 'polypeptide(L)'
;MAESRGRLYLWMCLAAALASFLMGLMVGWFIKPLKETTTSVRYHQSIRWKLVSEMKAENIKSFLRSFTKLPHLAGTEQNFLLAKKIQTQWKKFGLDSAKLVHYDVLLSYPNETNANYISIVDEHETEIFKTSYLEPPPDGYENVTNIVPPYNAFSAQGMPEGDLVYVNYARTEDFFKLEREMGINCTGKIVIARYGKIFRGNKVKNAMLAGAIGIILYSDPADYFAPEVQPYPKGWNLPGTAAQRGNVLNLNGAGDPLTPGYPAKEYTFRLDVEEGVGIPRIPVHPIGYNDAEILLRYLGGIAPPDKSWKGALNVSYSIGPGFTGSDSFRKVRMHVYNINKITRIYNVVGTIRGSVEPDRYVILGGHRDSWVFGAIDPTSGVAVLQEIARSFGKLMSKGWRPRRTIIFASWDAEEFGLLGSTEWAE
;
A
#
# COMPACT_ATOMS: atom_id res chain seq x y z
N MET A 1 -18.71 52.37 -80.00
CA MET A 1 -18.29 50.95 -80.15
C MET A 1 -17.24 50.48 -79.13
N ALA A 2 -16.71 51.33 -78.24
CA ALA A 2 -15.71 50.92 -77.24
C ALA A 2 -16.30 50.41 -75.91
N GLU A 3 -17.51 50.82 -75.52
CA GLU A 3 -18.11 50.42 -74.23
C GLU A 3 -18.70 48.99 -74.19
N SER A 4 -19.03 48.39 -75.33
CA SER A 4 -19.64 47.04 -75.34
C SER A 4 -18.62 45.90 -75.19
N ARG A 5 -17.35 46.13 -75.58
CA ARG A 5 -16.29 45.13 -75.44
C ARG A 5 -15.85 44.96 -73.98
N GLY A 6 -15.80 46.04 -73.19
CA GLY A 6 -15.44 45.98 -71.77
C GLY A 6 -16.42 45.16 -70.92
N ARG A 7 -17.73 45.30 -71.17
CA ARG A 7 -18.75 44.46 -70.49
C ARG A 7 -18.64 42.99 -70.88
N LEU A 8 -18.36 42.69 -72.15
CA LEU A 8 -18.19 41.30 -72.60
C LEU A 8 -16.99 40.63 -71.92
N TYR A 9 -15.86 41.34 -71.79
CA TYR A 9 -14.70 40.85 -71.05
C TYR A 9 -15.00 40.64 -69.56
N LEU A 10 -15.72 41.56 -68.92
CA LEU A 10 -16.12 41.42 -67.52
C LEU A 10 -17.00 40.18 -67.30
N TRP A 11 -17.97 39.93 -68.19
CA TRP A 11 -18.82 38.73 -68.13
C TRP A 11 -18.04 37.43 -68.37
N MET A 12 -17.05 37.44 -69.27
CA MET A 12 -16.18 36.29 -69.48
C MET A 12 -15.29 36.01 -68.26
N CYS A 13 -14.74 37.05 -67.62
CA CYS A 13 -13.97 36.90 -66.38
C CYS A 13 -14.82 36.38 -65.22
N LEU A 14 -16.06 36.87 -65.07
CA LEU A 14 -17.00 36.39 -64.06
C LEU A 14 -17.40 34.93 -64.30
N ALA A 15 -17.65 34.54 -65.56
CA ALA A 15 -17.97 33.17 -65.92
C ALA A 15 -16.79 32.23 -65.65
N ALA A 16 -15.56 32.65 -65.97
CA ALA A 16 -14.35 31.88 -65.68
C ALA A 16 -14.13 31.72 -64.16
N ALA A 17 -14.31 32.80 -63.38
CA ALA A 17 -14.19 32.76 -61.93
C ALA A 17 -15.25 31.83 -61.29
N LEU A 18 -16.49 31.87 -61.78
CA LEU A 18 -17.56 30.99 -61.32
C LEU A 18 -17.26 29.52 -61.67
N ALA A 19 -16.74 29.25 -62.87
CA ALA A 19 -16.33 27.90 -63.28
C ALA A 19 -15.17 27.37 -62.42
N SER A 20 -14.17 28.20 -62.12
CA SER A 20 -13.06 27.83 -61.23
C SER A 20 -13.54 27.59 -59.79
N PHE A 21 -14.48 28.41 -59.30
CA PHE A 21 -15.06 28.24 -57.97
C PHE A 21 -15.87 26.94 -57.88
N LEU A 22 -16.72 26.65 -58.87
CA LEU A 22 -17.51 25.42 -58.95
C LEU A 22 -16.62 24.18 -59.11
N MET A 23 -15.53 24.28 -59.88
CA MET A 23 -14.55 23.20 -60.00
C MET A 23 -13.80 22.98 -58.68
N GLY A 24 -13.41 24.04 -57.97
CA GLY A 24 -12.83 23.94 -56.62
C GLY A 24 -13.80 23.33 -55.61
N LEU A 25 -15.09 23.66 -55.70
CA LEU A 25 -16.16 23.08 -54.88
C LEU A 25 -16.36 21.58 -55.18
N MET A 26 -16.38 21.20 -56.46
CA MET A 26 -16.47 19.81 -56.88
C MET A 26 -15.25 19.02 -56.40
N VAL A 27 -14.04 19.53 -56.63
CA VAL A 27 -12.80 18.91 -56.16
C VAL A 27 -12.79 18.79 -54.63
N GLY A 28 -13.19 19.83 -53.89
CA GLY A 28 -13.31 19.77 -52.42
C GLY A 28 -14.41 18.81 -51.93
N TRP A 29 -15.51 18.68 -52.68
CA TRP A 29 -16.62 17.77 -52.36
C TRP A 29 -16.26 16.30 -52.61
N PHE A 30 -15.49 16.01 -53.66
CA PHE A 30 -14.99 14.67 -53.98
C PHE A 30 -13.66 14.31 -53.29
N ILE A 31 -12.92 15.29 -52.76
CA ILE A 31 -11.75 15.09 -51.86
C ILE A 31 -12.18 15.01 -50.38
N LYS A 32 -13.48 14.88 -50.08
CA LYS A 32 -13.87 14.36 -48.76
C LYS A 32 -13.22 12.97 -48.59
N PRO A 33 -12.44 12.71 -47.52
CA PRO A 33 -11.91 11.39 -47.30
C PRO A 33 -13.09 10.43 -47.16
N LEU A 34 -13.29 9.59 -48.17
CA LEU A 34 -14.16 8.41 -48.13
C LEU A 34 -13.49 7.39 -47.20
N LYS A 35 -13.51 7.69 -45.89
CA LYS A 35 -13.22 6.77 -44.81
C LYS A 35 -13.72 7.33 -43.48
N GLU A 36 -15.03 7.34 -43.32
CA GLU A 36 -15.60 7.10 -42.00
C GLU A 36 -15.26 5.65 -41.59
N THR A 37 -14.10 5.49 -40.96
CA THR A 37 -13.86 4.86 -39.65
C THR A 37 -14.76 3.70 -39.15
N THR A 38 -15.33 2.86 -40.01
CA THR A 38 -16.05 1.63 -39.59
C THR A 38 -15.09 0.46 -39.36
N THR A 39 -13.88 0.49 -39.92
CA THR A 39 -12.88 -0.58 -39.74
C THR A 39 -12.13 -0.49 -38.41
N SER A 40 -11.83 0.71 -37.89
CA SER A 40 -11.07 0.84 -36.63
C SER A 40 -11.89 0.41 -35.41
N VAL A 41 -13.18 0.78 -35.33
CA VAL A 41 -14.05 0.43 -34.19
C VAL A 41 -14.25 -1.09 -34.10
N ARG A 42 -14.53 -1.76 -35.23
CA ARG A 42 -14.70 -3.22 -35.30
C ARG A 42 -13.38 -3.96 -35.03
N TYR A 43 -12.25 -3.44 -35.53
CA TYR A 43 -10.91 -4.00 -35.30
C TYR A 43 -10.47 -3.86 -33.83
N HIS A 44 -10.66 -2.70 -33.21
CA HIS A 44 -10.35 -2.49 -31.79
C HIS A 44 -11.26 -3.30 -30.86
N GLN A 45 -12.55 -3.46 -31.20
CA GLN A 45 -13.43 -4.41 -30.51
C GLN A 45 -12.89 -5.85 -30.62
N SER A 46 -12.33 -6.25 -31.77
CA SER A 46 -11.77 -7.59 -31.97
C SER A 46 -10.46 -7.84 -31.21
N ILE A 47 -9.55 -6.85 -31.12
CA ILE A 47 -8.29 -6.99 -30.38
C ILE A 47 -8.55 -6.94 -28.87
N ARG A 48 -9.41 -6.01 -28.41
CA ARG A 48 -9.81 -5.95 -27.01
C ARG A 48 -10.48 -7.25 -26.58
N TRP A 49 -11.38 -7.80 -27.41
CA TRP A 49 -12.00 -9.09 -27.14
C TRP A 49 -10.95 -10.20 -27.05
N LYS A 50 -10.04 -10.31 -28.03
CA LYS A 50 -8.94 -11.30 -27.99
C LYS A 50 -8.10 -11.18 -26.72
N LEU A 51 -7.75 -9.96 -26.30
CA LEU A 51 -7.00 -9.70 -25.06
C LEU A 51 -7.74 -10.24 -23.83
N VAL A 52 -9.02 -9.87 -23.70
CA VAL A 52 -9.84 -10.21 -22.53
C VAL A 52 -10.15 -11.71 -22.52
N SER A 53 -10.56 -12.28 -23.65
CA SER A 53 -10.88 -13.70 -23.77
C SER A 53 -9.67 -14.61 -23.58
N GLU A 54 -8.45 -14.10 -23.84
CA GLU A 54 -7.21 -14.86 -23.66
C GLU A 54 -6.86 -15.05 -22.17
N MET A 55 -7.28 -14.14 -21.28
CA MET A 55 -7.05 -14.27 -19.84
C MET A 55 -7.83 -15.45 -19.25
N LYS A 56 -7.20 -16.25 -18.38
CA LYS A 56 -7.82 -17.44 -17.77
C LYS A 56 -7.70 -17.43 -16.25
N ALA A 57 -8.80 -17.77 -15.57
CA ALA A 57 -8.84 -17.87 -14.12
C ALA A 57 -7.80 -18.88 -13.57
N GLU A 58 -7.62 -20.02 -14.22
CA GLU A 58 -6.65 -21.04 -13.77
C GLU A 58 -5.20 -20.56 -13.85
N ASN A 59 -4.88 -19.69 -14.81
CA ASN A 59 -3.56 -19.06 -14.88
C ASN A 59 -3.34 -18.12 -13.68
N ILE A 60 -4.33 -17.28 -13.37
CA ILE A 60 -4.28 -16.35 -12.22
C ILE A 60 -4.12 -17.15 -10.92
N LYS A 61 -4.91 -18.21 -10.74
CA LYS A 61 -4.80 -19.13 -9.60
C LYS A 61 -3.41 -19.76 -9.49
N SER A 62 -2.86 -20.21 -10.62
CA SER A 62 -1.51 -20.80 -10.68
C SER A 62 -0.41 -19.78 -10.36
N PHE A 63 -0.51 -18.55 -10.87
CA PHE A 63 0.41 -17.47 -10.53
C PHE A 63 0.35 -17.16 -9.04
N LEU A 64 -0.86 -16.95 -8.51
CA LEU A 64 -1.08 -16.68 -7.09
C LEU A 64 -0.43 -17.75 -6.22
N ARG A 65 -0.76 -19.04 -6.45
CA ARG A 65 -0.18 -20.15 -5.69
C ARG A 65 1.34 -20.23 -5.81
N SER A 66 1.92 -19.80 -6.93
CA SER A 66 3.37 -19.81 -7.14
C SER A 66 4.10 -18.69 -6.40
N PHE A 67 3.39 -17.61 -6.06
CA PHE A 67 3.94 -16.41 -5.43
C PHE A 67 3.70 -16.37 -3.91
N THR A 68 2.70 -17.09 -3.40
CA THR A 68 2.31 -17.08 -1.98
C THR A 68 2.86 -18.25 -1.17
N LYS A 69 3.93 -18.90 -1.63
CA LYS A 69 4.48 -20.08 -0.93
C LYS A 69 5.37 -19.72 0.26
N LEU A 70 6.04 -18.59 0.18
CA LEU A 70 7.02 -18.14 1.17
C LEU A 70 6.82 -16.65 1.44
N PRO A 71 7.20 -16.15 2.62
CA PRO A 71 7.14 -14.73 2.92
C PRO A 71 8.03 -13.92 1.98
N HIS A 72 7.54 -12.77 1.49
CA HIS A 72 8.26 -11.94 0.53
C HIS A 72 8.27 -10.45 0.92
N LEU A 73 8.75 -10.22 2.14
CA LEU A 73 8.94 -8.87 2.70
C LEU A 73 9.93 -8.05 1.87
N ALA A 74 9.68 -6.75 1.73
CA ALA A 74 10.55 -5.82 1.02
C ALA A 74 12.01 -5.94 1.51
N GLY A 75 12.97 -5.81 0.60
CA GLY A 75 14.40 -5.90 0.91
C GLY A 75 14.93 -7.31 1.26
N THR A 76 14.07 -8.33 1.34
CA THR A 76 14.51 -9.72 1.61
C THR A 76 14.92 -10.48 0.35
N GLU A 77 15.75 -11.52 0.51
CA GLU A 77 16.19 -12.37 -0.60
C GLU A 77 14.99 -12.99 -1.34
N GLN A 78 13.97 -13.47 -0.62
CA GLN A 78 12.82 -14.11 -1.24
C GLN A 78 12.03 -13.15 -2.15
N ASN A 79 11.92 -11.87 -1.76
CA ASN A 79 11.28 -10.87 -2.60
C ASN A 79 12.14 -10.51 -3.84
N PHE A 80 13.47 -10.50 -3.70
CA PHE A 80 14.38 -10.37 -4.84
C PHE A 80 14.31 -11.57 -5.80
N LEU A 81 14.20 -12.80 -5.29
CA LEU A 81 13.95 -14.00 -6.10
C LEU A 81 12.63 -13.88 -6.87
N LEU A 82 11.58 -13.35 -6.24
CA LEU A 82 10.30 -13.11 -6.89
C LEU A 82 10.41 -12.02 -7.97
N ALA A 83 11.17 -10.95 -7.73
CA ALA A 83 11.46 -9.93 -8.74
C ALA A 83 12.16 -10.53 -9.98
N LYS A 84 13.20 -11.35 -9.79
CA LYS A 84 13.88 -12.07 -10.87
C LYS A 84 12.95 -13.03 -11.61
N LYS A 85 12.03 -13.70 -10.89
CA LYS A 85 11.02 -14.58 -11.47
C LYS A 85 10.05 -13.80 -12.37
N ILE A 86 9.52 -12.66 -11.93
CA ILE A 86 8.65 -11.79 -12.72
C ILE A 86 9.38 -11.28 -13.95
N GLN A 87 10.62 -10.79 -13.79
CA GLN A 87 11.46 -10.34 -14.90
C GLN A 87 11.63 -11.44 -15.97
N THR A 88 11.93 -12.67 -15.53
CA THR A 88 12.08 -13.83 -16.43
C THR A 88 10.78 -14.16 -17.15
N GLN A 89 9.65 -14.14 -16.43
CA GLN A 89 8.33 -14.39 -17.02
C GLN A 89 7.95 -13.33 -18.05
N TRP A 90 8.20 -12.05 -17.78
CA TRP A 90 7.93 -10.96 -18.73
C TRP A 90 8.77 -11.06 -20.00
N LYS A 91 10.06 -11.41 -19.88
CA LYS A 91 10.89 -11.73 -21.06
C LYS A 91 10.29 -12.89 -21.86
N LYS A 92 9.87 -13.96 -21.18
CA LYS A 92 9.22 -15.12 -21.80
C LYS A 92 7.87 -14.76 -22.47
N PHE A 93 7.11 -13.84 -21.90
CA PHE A 93 5.85 -13.36 -22.50
C PHE A 93 6.09 -12.52 -23.76
N GLY A 94 7.32 -12.05 -23.99
CA GLY A 94 7.70 -11.30 -25.18
C GLY A 94 7.61 -9.78 -25.00
N LEU A 95 7.68 -9.26 -23.76
CA LEU A 95 7.91 -7.82 -23.56
C LEU A 95 9.25 -7.42 -24.18
N ASP A 96 9.34 -6.23 -24.77
CA ASP A 96 10.54 -5.78 -25.49
C ASP A 96 11.73 -5.60 -24.54
N SER A 97 11.45 -5.19 -23.31
CA SER A 97 12.42 -5.20 -22.22
C SER A 97 11.75 -5.50 -20.89
N ALA A 98 12.52 -6.07 -19.96
CA ALA A 98 12.15 -6.24 -18.56
C ALA A 98 13.44 -6.15 -17.72
N LYS A 99 13.54 -5.10 -16.91
CA LYS A 99 14.75 -4.77 -16.12
C LYS A 99 14.40 -4.66 -14.65
N LEU A 100 15.35 -5.00 -13.78
CA LEU A 100 15.27 -4.58 -12.40
C LEU A 100 15.79 -3.14 -12.31
N VAL A 101 15.09 -2.30 -11.55
CA VAL A 101 15.51 -0.94 -11.21
C VAL A 101 15.57 -0.86 -9.69
N HIS A 102 16.75 -0.55 -9.17
CA HIS A 102 16.99 -0.57 -7.72
C HIS A 102 17.22 0.81 -7.13
N TYR A 103 16.92 0.87 -5.84
CA TYR A 103 17.10 2.01 -4.94
C TYR A 103 17.58 1.48 -3.59
N ASP A 104 18.37 2.28 -2.88
CA ASP A 104 18.87 1.97 -1.54
C ASP A 104 18.14 2.90 -0.55
N VAL A 105 17.02 2.40 -0.01
CA VAL A 105 16.01 3.14 0.80
C VAL A 105 16.04 2.74 2.26
N LEU A 106 15.54 3.58 3.17
CA LEU A 106 15.41 3.24 4.57
C LEU A 106 14.22 2.30 4.80
N LEU A 107 14.51 1.05 5.20
CA LEU A 107 13.51 0.10 5.68
C LEU A 107 13.63 -0.08 7.20
N SER A 108 12.71 -0.83 7.81
CA SER A 108 12.68 -1.08 9.25
C SER A 108 12.34 -2.55 9.51
N TYR A 109 13.01 -3.22 10.45
CA TYR A 109 12.73 -4.62 10.80
C TYR A 109 12.83 -4.85 12.31
N PRO A 110 12.13 -5.83 12.89
CA PRO A 110 12.35 -6.24 14.28
C PRO A 110 13.79 -6.73 14.50
N ASN A 111 14.32 -6.53 15.70
CA ASN A 111 15.58 -7.14 16.10
C ASN A 111 15.35 -8.59 16.53
N GLU A 112 15.96 -9.55 15.83
CA GLU A 112 15.79 -10.99 16.10
C GLU A 112 16.30 -11.41 17.48
N THR A 113 17.32 -10.74 18.03
CA THR A 113 17.89 -11.07 19.35
C THR A 113 17.32 -10.22 20.48
N ASN A 114 16.52 -9.19 20.15
CA ASN A 114 15.86 -8.33 21.11
C ASN A 114 14.39 -8.12 20.73
N ALA A 115 13.61 -9.17 20.95
CA ALA A 115 12.21 -9.28 20.58
C ALA A 115 11.34 -8.16 21.16
N ASN A 116 10.42 -7.64 20.35
CA ASN A 116 9.44 -6.68 20.83
C ASN A 116 8.34 -7.37 21.65
N TYR A 117 7.84 -6.69 22.68
CA TYR A 117 6.67 -7.13 23.44
C TYR A 117 6.09 -5.98 24.26
N ILE A 118 4.94 -6.24 24.87
CA ILE A 118 4.33 -5.39 25.88
C ILE A 118 4.14 -6.22 27.13
N SER A 119 4.33 -5.62 28.30
CA SER A 119 4.08 -6.27 29.57
C SER A 119 3.30 -5.40 30.54
N ILE A 120 2.73 -6.06 31.56
CA ILE A 120 2.16 -5.42 32.74
C ILE A 120 3.11 -5.70 33.89
N VAL A 121 3.49 -4.66 34.62
CA VAL A 121 4.35 -4.75 35.81
C VAL A 121 3.58 -4.34 37.06
N ASP A 122 3.94 -4.95 38.18
CA ASP A 122 3.43 -4.61 39.51
C ASP A 122 4.29 -3.51 40.19
N GLU A 123 3.96 -3.18 41.44
CA GLU A 123 4.69 -2.21 42.28
C GLU A 123 6.12 -2.62 42.64
N HIS A 124 6.50 -3.86 42.37
CA HIS A 124 7.82 -4.43 42.63
C HIS A 124 8.60 -4.67 41.33
N GLU A 125 8.14 -4.12 40.21
CA GLU A 125 8.69 -4.31 38.86
C GLU A 125 8.64 -5.77 38.34
N THR A 126 7.80 -6.61 38.94
CA THR A 126 7.59 -7.99 38.51
C THR A 126 6.73 -8.01 37.26
N GLU A 127 7.16 -8.72 36.21
CA GLU A 127 6.38 -8.92 34.99
C GLU A 127 5.22 -9.91 35.23
N ILE A 128 3.99 -9.41 35.29
CA ILE A 128 2.77 -10.19 35.58
C ILE A 128 2.16 -10.79 34.32
N PHE A 129 2.28 -10.08 33.20
CA PHE A 129 1.79 -10.50 31.90
C PHE A 129 2.73 -10.02 30.82
N LYS A 130 2.88 -10.81 29.76
CA LYS A 130 3.65 -10.49 28.57
C LYS A 130 2.85 -10.90 27.33
N THR A 131 2.78 -10.01 26.34
CA THR A 131 2.12 -10.29 25.06
C THR A 131 2.85 -11.35 24.25
N SER A 132 2.14 -11.99 23.32
CA SER A 132 2.78 -12.94 22.41
C SER A 132 3.81 -12.26 21.52
N TYR A 133 4.95 -12.91 21.30
CA TYR A 133 5.98 -12.45 20.37
C TYR A 133 5.66 -12.81 18.91
N LEU A 134 5.00 -13.96 18.69
CA LEU A 134 4.75 -14.52 17.37
C LEU A 134 3.28 -14.93 17.21
N GLU A 135 2.84 -14.88 15.97
CA GLU A 135 1.61 -15.54 15.55
C GLU A 135 1.93 -17.01 15.27
N PRO A 136 1.04 -17.95 15.63
CA PRO A 136 1.23 -19.34 15.21
C PRO A 136 1.24 -19.40 13.67
N PRO A 137 2.20 -20.13 13.06
CA PRO A 137 2.18 -20.36 11.62
C PRO A 137 0.83 -20.97 11.19
N PRO A 138 0.25 -20.53 10.06
CA PRO A 138 -0.96 -21.15 9.51
C PRO A 138 -0.73 -22.61 9.11
N ASP A 139 -1.77 -23.43 9.15
CA ASP A 139 -1.76 -24.82 8.68
C ASP A 139 -1.14 -24.94 7.27
N GLY A 140 -0.20 -25.88 7.12
CA GLY A 140 0.57 -26.12 5.89
C GLY A 140 1.80 -25.23 5.70
N TYR A 141 2.10 -24.35 6.65
CA TYR A 141 3.29 -23.47 6.65
C TYR A 141 4.14 -23.65 7.92
N GLU A 142 4.03 -24.79 8.61
CA GLU A 142 4.69 -25.06 9.89
C GLU A 142 6.22 -25.03 9.79
N ASN A 143 6.78 -25.30 8.60
CA ASN A 143 8.22 -25.31 8.35
C ASN A 143 8.77 -23.98 7.81
N VAL A 144 7.94 -22.94 7.68
CA VAL A 144 8.37 -21.62 7.21
C VAL A 144 9.04 -20.87 8.37
N THR A 145 10.33 -20.60 8.23
CA THR A 145 11.16 -20.06 9.32
C THR A 145 11.28 -18.54 9.35
N ASN A 146 10.99 -17.87 8.23
CA ASN A 146 11.25 -16.45 8.04
C ASN A 146 9.98 -15.58 8.07
N ILE A 147 8.97 -15.98 8.85
CA ILE A 147 7.81 -15.13 9.13
C ILE A 147 8.28 -14.02 10.09
N VAL A 148 8.29 -12.78 9.62
CA VAL A 148 8.60 -11.62 10.47
C VAL A 148 7.56 -11.51 11.59
N PRO A 149 7.92 -11.32 12.87
CA PRO A 149 6.93 -11.16 13.94
C PRO A 149 6.08 -9.89 13.73
N PRO A 150 4.93 -9.74 14.43
CA PRO A 150 4.17 -8.51 14.39
C PRO A 150 4.98 -7.31 14.88
N TYR A 151 4.97 -6.23 14.12
CA TYR A 151 5.57 -4.96 14.50
C TYR A 151 5.00 -3.83 13.65
N ASN A 152 5.21 -2.60 14.11
CA ASN A 152 4.96 -1.41 13.31
C ASN A 152 6.29 -0.85 12.82
N ALA A 153 6.52 -0.89 11.51
CA ALA A 153 7.75 -0.43 10.89
C ALA A 153 7.97 1.07 11.15
N PHE A 154 9.23 1.43 11.37
CA PHE A 154 9.73 2.76 11.73
C PHE A 154 9.34 3.27 13.12
N SER A 155 8.71 2.44 13.96
CA SER A 155 8.55 2.77 15.38
C SER A 155 9.88 3.19 16.01
N ALA A 156 9.86 4.21 16.85
CA ALA A 156 11.03 4.54 17.67
C ALA A 156 11.38 3.37 18.60
N GLN A 157 12.66 3.29 18.95
CA GLN A 157 13.13 2.37 19.97
C GLN A 157 12.82 2.92 21.37
N GLY A 158 12.57 2.03 22.32
CA GLY A 158 12.44 2.43 23.72
C GLY A 158 11.72 1.41 24.58
N MET A 159 11.81 1.65 25.89
CA MET A 159 11.13 0.88 26.93
C MET A 159 10.24 1.76 27.84
N PRO A 160 9.29 2.53 27.29
CA PRO A 160 8.46 3.41 28.10
C PRO A 160 7.59 2.59 29.05
N GLU A 161 7.44 3.11 30.26
CA GLU A 161 6.54 2.59 31.28
C GLU A 161 5.58 3.68 31.70
N GLY A 162 4.29 3.35 31.84
CA GLY A 162 3.30 4.31 32.27
C GLY A 162 1.92 3.71 32.47
N ASP A 163 1.01 4.57 32.95
CA ASP A 163 -0.41 4.23 32.99
C ASP A 163 -0.97 4.10 31.57
N LEU A 164 -1.90 3.16 31.42
CA LEU A 164 -2.60 2.93 30.17
C LEU A 164 -3.83 3.83 30.05
N VAL A 165 -4.04 4.41 28.86
CA VAL A 165 -5.26 5.15 28.50
C VAL A 165 -5.83 4.58 27.20
N TYR A 166 -7.11 4.23 27.18
CA TYR A 166 -7.79 3.81 25.95
C TYR A 166 -8.29 5.03 25.17
N VAL A 167 -7.90 5.12 23.89
CA VAL A 167 -8.12 6.31 23.05
C VAL A 167 -8.94 6.03 21.79
N ASN A 168 -9.84 5.05 21.85
CA ASN A 168 -10.72 4.68 20.74
C ASN A 168 -9.93 4.38 19.45
N TYR A 169 -10.19 5.11 18.35
CA TYR A 169 -9.48 4.97 17.09
C TYR A 169 -8.30 5.95 16.95
N ALA A 170 -7.94 6.68 18.01
CA ALA A 170 -6.85 7.68 18.01
C ALA A 170 -7.00 8.76 16.91
N ARG A 171 -8.25 9.11 16.57
CA ARG A 171 -8.54 10.20 15.64
C ARG A 171 -8.37 11.54 16.34
N THR A 172 -8.31 12.62 15.56
CA THR A 172 -8.19 13.97 16.10
C THR A 172 -9.34 14.27 17.07
N GLU A 173 -10.56 13.88 16.72
CA GLU A 173 -11.76 14.03 17.55
C GLU A 173 -11.73 13.17 18.81
N ASP A 174 -11.07 12.00 18.80
CA ASP A 174 -10.95 11.15 19.98
C ASP A 174 -10.06 11.82 21.03
N PHE A 175 -8.93 12.40 20.62
CA PHE A 175 -8.05 13.17 21.51
C PHE A 175 -8.65 14.49 21.97
N PHE A 176 -9.39 15.21 21.11
CA PHE A 176 -10.12 16.40 21.54
C PHE A 176 -11.17 16.07 22.60
N LYS A 177 -11.89 14.95 22.44
CA LYS A 177 -12.89 14.52 23.44
C LYS A 177 -12.23 14.18 24.77
N LEU A 178 -11.12 13.45 24.75
CA LEU A 178 -10.34 13.11 25.95
C LEU A 178 -9.89 14.37 26.71
N GLU A 179 -9.25 15.31 26.02
CA GLU A 179 -8.67 16.49 26.64
C GLU A 179 -9.74 17.49 27.10
N ARG A 180 -10.73 17.77 26.24
CA ARG A 180 -11.65 18.92 26.42
C ARG A 180 -12.95 18.56 27.12
N GLU A 181 -13.43 17.33 26.97
CA GLU A 181 -14.73 16.91 27.53
C GLU A 181 -14.57 15.97 28.72
N MET A 182 -13.52 15.13 28.72
CA MET A 182 -13.35 14.06 29.70
C MET A 182 -12.29 14.37 30.76
N GLY A 183 -11.50 15.45 30.58
CA GLY A 183 -10.44 15.84 31.51
C GLY A 183 -9.27 14.84 31.57
N ILE A 184 -9.06 14.05 30.52
CA ILE A 184 -7.99 13.05 30.44
C ILE A 184 -6.75 13.66 29.79
N ASN A 185 -5.63 13.66 30.51
CA ASN A 185 -4.33 14.08 29.99
C ASN A 185 -3.47 12.86 29.62
N CYS A 186 -3.16 12.74 28.33
CA CYS A 186 -2.33 11.66 27.78
C CYS A 186 -0.82 11.90 27.93
N THR A 187 -0.39 13.06 28.45
CA THR A 187 1.03 13.38 28.64
C THR A 187 1.69 12.35 29.58
N GLY A 188 2.77 11.73 29.11
CA GLY A 188 3.50 10.71 29.89
C GLY A 188 2.74 9.38 30.04
N LYS A 189 1.71 9.13 29.22
CA LYS A 189 0.91 7.89 29.26
C LYS A 189 1.23 7.01 28.06
N ILE A 190 1.05 5.71 28.24
CA ILE A 190 0.95 4.78 27.13
C ILE A 190 -0.52 4.76 26.70
N VAL A 191 -0.77 4.98 25.42
CA VAL A 191 -2.14 4.95 24.89
C VAL A 191 -2.38 3.64 24.15
N ILE A 192 -3.57 3.08 24.27
CA ILE A 192 -4.01 1.92 23.47
C ILE A 192 -5.16 2.34 22.56
N ALA A 193 -5.02 2.06 21.27
CA ALA A 193 -5.98 2.42 20.25
C ALA A 193 -6.30 1.23 19.36
N ARG A 194 -7.56 1.10 18.94
CA ARG A 194 -7.94 0.12 17.93
C ARG A 194 -7.61 0.61 16.52
N TYR A 195 -7.22 -0.32 15.66
CA TYR A 195 -7.11 -0.10 14.23
C TYR A 195 -8.46 0.29 13.60
N GLY A 196 -8.43 0.84 12.38
CA GLY A 196 -9.62 1.26 11.63
C GLY A 196 -9.85 2.78 11.60
N LYS A 197 -10.82 3.20 10.79
CA LYS A 197 -11.25 4.59 10.50
C LYS A 197 -10.21 5.50 9.80
N ILE A 198 -8.99 5.60 10.33
CA ILE A 198 -7.90 6.41 9.78
C ILE A 198 -6.63 5.58 9.62
N PHE A 199 -5.73 6.06 8.76
CA PHE A 199 -4.41 5.44 8.58
C PHE A 199 -3.62 5.44 9.90
N ARG A 200 -2.89 4.35 10.15
CA ARG A 200 -2.21 4.11 11.42
C ARG A 200 -1.12 5.14 11.74
N GLY A 201 -0.42 5.68 10.74
CA GLY A 201 0.52 6.78 10.95
C GLY A 201 -0.14 8.04 11.53
N ASN A 202 -1.40 8.33 11.18
CA ASN A 202 -2.14 9.44 11.77
C ASN A 202 -2.51 9.18 13.24
N LYS A 203 -2.82 7.93 13.61
CA LYS A 203 -3.05 7.55 15.02
C LYS A 203 -1.82 7.86 15.88
N VAL A 204 -0.64 7.47 15.38
CA VAL A 204 0.64 7.71 16.05
C VAL A 204 0.97 9.20 16.12
N LYS A 205 0.80 9.93 15.01
CA LYS A 205 0.96 11.41 14.99
C LYS A 205 0.09 12.08 16.05
N ASN A 206 -1.19 11.71 16.12
CA ASN A 206 -2.13 12.30 17.07
C ASN A 206 -1.75 11.96 18.52
N ALA A 207 -1.33 10.73 18.79
CA ALA A 207 -0.83 10.33 20.10
C ALA A 207 0.42 11.10 20.53
N MET A 208 1.37 11.33 19.60
CA MET A 208 2.54 12.17 19.85
C MET A 208 2.14 13.61 20.19
N LEU A 209 1.19 14.20 19.45
CA LEU A 209 0.68 15.54 19.74
C LEU A 209 -0.03 15.63 21.09
N ALA A 210 -0.67 14.54 21.54
CA ALA A 210 -1.30 14.43 22.86
C ALA A 210 -0.31 14.14 24.01
N GLY A 211 1.00 14.07 23.72
CA GLY A 211 2.05 13.85 24.74
C GLY A 211 2.23 12.40 25.18
N ALA A 212 1.65 11.43 24.46
CA ALA A 212 1.85 10.02 24.76
C ALA A 212 3.33 9.62 24.63
N ILE A 213 3.79 8.67 25.45
CA ILE A 213 5.17 8.15 25.42
C ILE A 213 5.29 6.81 24.70
N GLY A 214 4.17 6.22 24.31
CA GLY A 214 4.08 4.99 23.54
C GLY A 214 2.63 4.73 23.12
N ILE A 215 2.44 4.01 22.02
CA ILE A 215 1.11 3.65 21.52
C ILE A 215 1.01 2.17 21.15
N ILE A 216 0.00 1.52 21.70
CA ILE A 216 -0.36 0.14 21.43
C ILE A 216 -1.50 0.14 20.42
N LEU A 217 -1.36 -0.60 19.32
CA LEU A 217 -2.40 -0.75 18.30
C LEU A 217 -2.97 -2.16 18.32
N TYR A 218 -4.30 -2.32 18.31
CA TYR A 218 -4.91 -3.66 18.29
C TYR A 218 -6.10 -3.75 17.33
N SER A 219 -6.44 -4.96 16.89
CA SER A 219 -7.54 -5.21 15.95
C SER A 219 -8.80 -5.63 16.70
N ASP A 220 -9.64 -4.69 17.12
CA ASP A 220 -10.89 -5.00 17.83
C ASP A 220 -11.85 -5.85 16.98
N PRO A 221 -12.49 -6.90 17.53
CA PRO A 221 -13.46 -7.70 16.78
C PRO A 221 -14.65 -6.89 16.26
N ALA A 222 -14.99 -5.74 16.85
CA ALA A 222 -16.03 -4.86 16.32
C ALA A 222 -15.74 -4.36 14.88
N ASP A 223 -14.46 -4.28 14.50
CA ASP A 223 -14.02 -3.76 13.20
C ASP A 223 -13.42 -4.85 12.28
N TYR A 224 -12.90 -5.94 12.87
CA TYR A 224 -12.14 -6.96 12.14
C TYR A 224 -12.72 -8.38 12.27
N PHE A 225 -13.94 -8.51 12.76
CA PHE A 225 -14.65 -9.78 12.88
C PHE A 225 -16.06 -9.67 12.30
N ALA A 226 -16.26 -10.25 11.13
CA ALA A 226 -17.58 -10.33 10.49
C ALA A 226 -18.55 -11.18 11.32
N PRO A 227 -19.83 -10.81 11.42
CA PRO A 227 -20.81 -11.58 12.17
C PRO A 227 -20.99 -12.98 11.55
N GLU A 228 -21.24 -13.98 12.40
CA GLU A 228 -21.57 -15.37 12.01
C GLU A 228 -20.49 -16.11 11.19
N VAL A 229 -19.24 -15.65 11.25
CA VAL A 229 -18.11 -16.28 10.56
C VAL A 229 -17.05 -16.74 11.57
N GLN A 230 -16.55 -17.96 11.40
CA GLN A 230 -15.48 -18.50 12.24
C GLN A 230 -14.12 -17.85 11.88
N PRO A 231 -13.19 -17.75 12.84
CA PRO A 231 -11.83 -17.33 12.55
C PRO A 231 -11.10 -18.37 11.68
N TYR A 232 -10.04 -17.92 11.00
CA TYR A 232 -9.10 -18.82 10.32
C TYR A 232 -8.56 -19.88 11.30
N PRO A 233 -8.44 -21.17 10.90
CA PRO A 233 -8.58 -21.72 9.54
C PRO A 233 -9.99 -22.16 9.15
N LYS A 234 -10.97 -22.15 10.06
CA LYS A 234 -12.33 -22.66 9.78
C LYS A 234 -13.20 -21.67 9.02
N GLY A 235 -12.91 -20.38 9.13
CA GLY A 235 -13.51 -19.33 8.31
C GLY A 235 -12.48 -18.27 7.96
N TRP A 236 -12.95 -17.08 7.60
CA TRP A 236 -12.12 -16.00 7.08
C TRP A 236 -11.99 -14.81 8.05
N ASN A 237 -12.50 -14.95 9.28
CA ASN A 237 -12.29 -13.94 10.31
C ASN A 237 -10.89 -13.99 10.92
N LEU A 238 -10.51 -12.86 11.51
CA LEU A 238 -9.24 -12.71 12.21
C LEU A 238 -9.19 -13.61 13.46
N PRO A 239 -8.14 -14.44 13.65
CA PRO A 239 -7.88 -15.12 14.91
C PRO A 239 -7.41 -14.16 16.01
N GLY A 240 -7.70 -14.47 17.27
CA GLY A 240 -7.38 -13.57 18.41
C GLY A 240 -5.92 -13.38 18.74
N THR A 241 -5.08 -14.28 18.25
CA THR A 241 -3.62 -14.22 18.34
C THR A 241 -2.97 -13.40 17.22
N ALA A 242 -3.73 -13.02 16.19
CA ALA A 242 -3.20 -12.33 15.01
C ALA A 242 -3.14 -10.81 15.22
N ALA A 243 -2.04 -10.19 14.79
CA ALA A 243 -1.77 -8.77 14.92
C ALA A 243 -1.48 -8.14 13.56
N GLN A 244 -2.09 -6.98 13.30
CA GLN A 244 -1.93 -6.29 12.03
C GLN A 244 -0.59 -5.53 12.00
N ARG A 245 0.31 -5.96 11.13
CA ARG A 245 1.54 -5.23 10.78
C ARG A 245 1.22 -3.97 9.98
N GLY A 246 2.21 -3.12 9.78
CA GLY A 246 2.07 -1.92 8.96
C GLY A 246 3.06 -0.85 9.36
N ASN A 247 3.55 -0.06 8.39
CA ASN A 247 4.36 1.11 8.68
C ASN A 247 3.53 2.20 9.37
N VAL A 248 4.19 2.98 10.22
CA VAL A 248 3.60 4.11 10.95
C VAL A 248 4.27 5.44 10.60
N LEU A 249 4.88 5.52 9.41
CA LEU A 249 5.41 6.77 8.89
C LEU A 249 4.28 7.76 8.61
N ASN A 250 4.63 9.05 8.56
CA ASN A 250 3.77 10.11 8.08
C ASN A 250 4.47 10.91 6.96
N LEU A 251 4.66 10.27 5.81
CA LEU A 251 5.44 10.80 4.67
C LEU A 251 4.77 11.97 3.94
N ASN A 252 3.43 12.04 3.93
CA ASN A 252 2.68 12.99 3.10
C ASN A 252 3.12 13.01 1.62
N GLY A 253 3.50 11.85 1.07
CA GLY A 253 3.91 11.68 -0.33
C GLY A 253 5.41 11.84 -0.61
N ALA A 254 6.26 11.91 0.41
CA ALA A 254 7.69 12.19 0.27
C ALA A 254 8.57 11.05 -0.30
N GLY A 255 8.08 9.80 -0.41
CA GLY A 255 8.94 8.67 -0.80
C GLY A 255 9.81 8.14 0.33
N ASP A 256 11.04 7.76 0.04
CA ASP A 256 12.03 7.37 1.06
C ASP A 256 12.21 8.47 2.13
N PRO A 257 12.12 8.15 3.44
CA PRO A 257 12.30 9.15 4.49
C PRO A 257 13.58 9.97 4.40
N LEU A 258 14.63 9.47 3.72
CA LEU A 258 15.95 10.10 3.67
C LEU A 258 16.23 10.85 2.37
N THR A 259 15.44 10.68 1.32
CA THR A 259 15.67 11.31 0.01
C THR A 259 14.44 12.03 -0.56
N PRO A 260 13.75 12.88 0.22
CA PRO A 260 12.53 13.52 -0.25
C PRO A 260 12.77 14.36 -1.51
N GLY A 261 12.10 14.00 -2.62
CA GLY A 261 12.16 14.71 -3.89
C GLY A 261 13.30 14.28 -4.82
N TYR A 262 14.11 13.29 -4.45
CA TYR A 262 15.21 12.80 -5.28
C TYR A 262 15.36 11.28 -5.17
N PRO A 263 15.60 10.56 -6.28
CA PRO A 263 15.69 9.11 -6.25
C PRO A 263 16.87 8.63 -5.39
N ALA A 264 16.64 7.63 -4.54
CA ALA A 264 17.61 6.99 -3.65
C ALA A 264 18.65 6.12 -4.39
N LYS A 265 19.44 6.73 -5.27
CA LYS A 265 20.57 6.13 -6.00
C LYS A 265 21.79 5.97 -5.09
N GLU A 266 22.78 5.20 -5.53
CA GLU A 266 23.99 4.92 -4.73
C GLU A 266 24.77 6.18 -4.31
N TYR A 267 24.72 7.25 -5.10
CA TYR A 267 25.41 8.51 -4.83
C TYR A 267 24.56 9.59 -4.14
N THR A 268 23.24 9.36 -3.99
CA THR A 268 22.32 10.39 -3.51
C THR A 268 22.67 10.82 -2.08
N PHE A 269 22.55 12.11 -1.80
CA PHE A 269 22.63 12.60 -0.43
C PHE A 269 21.46 12.01 0.39
N ARG A 270 21.70 11.60 1.63
CA ARG A 270 20.66 11.14 2.55
C ARG A 270 20.61 12.07 3.74
N LEU A 271 19.40 12.40 4.19
CA LEU A 271 19.21 12.98 5.52
C LEU A 271 19.77 12.03 6.59
N ASP A 272 20.18 12.60 7.72
CA ASP A 272 20.48 11.81 8.90
C ASP A 272 19.20 11.10 9.38
N VAL A 273 19.34 9.90 9.95
CA VAL A 273 18.18 9.02 10.22
C VAL A 273 17.21 9.62 11.23
N GLU A 274 17.72 10.41 12.17
CA GLU A 274 16.97 11.18 13.17
C GLU A 274 16.14 12.33 12.57
N GLU A 275 16.54 12.82 11.39
CA GLU A 275 15.85 13.85 10.62
C GLU A 275 14.92 13.28 9.55
N GLY A 276 14.90 11.94 9.39
CA GLY A 276 14.11 11.26 8.38
C GLY A 276 12.62 11.64 8.41
N VAL A 277 12.07 11.90 7.23
CA VAL A 277 10.73 12.47 7.07
C VAL A 277 9.67 11.54 7.66
N GLY A 278 8.87 12.08 8.58
CA GLY A 278 7.69 11.40 9.10
C GLY A 278 7.96 10.20 10.00
N ILE A 279 9.20 9.99 10.47
CA ILE A 279 9.55 8.95 11.45
C ILE A 279 8.94 9.31 12.81
N PRO A 280 8.18 8.40 13.45
CA PRO A 280 7.61 8.65 14.78
C PRO A 280 8.69 8.69 15.86
N ARG A 281 8.42 9.43 16.93
CA ARG A 281 9.38 9.63 18.06
C ARG A 281 9.01 8.87 19.33
N ILE A 282 7.98 8.04 19.27
CA ILE A 282 7.53 7.20 20.38
C ILE A 282 7.42 5.75 19.91
N PRO A 283 7.64 4.76 20.80
CA PRO A 283 7.42 3.35 20.48
C PRO A 283 5.97 3.04 20.09
N VAL A 284 5.82 2.17 19.10
CA VAL A 284 4.55 1.70 18.54
C VAL A 284 4.61 0.19 18.34
N HIS A 285 3.62 -0.53 18.85
CA HIS A 285 3.58 -1.98 18.70
C HIS A 285 2.16 -2.51 18.49
N PRO A 286 1.95 -3.45 17.55
CA PRO A 286 0.65 -4.04 17.31
C PRO A 286 0.46 -5.31 18.15
N ILE A 287 -0.77 -5.55 18.61
CA ILE A 287 -1.14 -6.77 19.34
C ILE A 287 -2.43 -7.39 18.81
N GLY A 288 -2.61 -8.68 19.10
CA GLY A 288 -3.86 -9.39 18.87
C GLY A 288 -4.93 -9.00 19.88
N TYR A 289 -6.18 -9.31 19.57
CA TYR A 289 -7.30 -8.92 20.43
C TYR A 289 -7.42 -9.76 21.71
N ASN A 290 -6.83 -10.96 21.76
CA ASN A 290 -6.72 -11.72 23.01
C ASN A 290 -5.85 -10.98 24.04
N ASP A 291 -4.70 -10.47 23.60
CA ASP A 291 -3.77 -9.70 24.43
C ASP A 291 -4.35 -8.33 24.78
N ALA A 292 -5.06 -7.70 23.85
CA ALA A 292 -5.76 -6.45 24.10
C ALA A 292 -6.87 -6.62 25.15
N GLU A 293 -7.59 -7.75 25.16
CA GLU A 293 -8.59 -8.03 26.19
C GLU A 293 -7.95 -8.03 27.59
N ILE A 294 -6.77 -8.65 27.74
CA ILE A 294 -6.05 -8.69 29.02
C ILE A 294 -5.67 -7.28 29.48
N LEU A 295 -5.15 -6.45 28.58
CA LEU A 295 -4.79 -5.05 28.87
C LEU A 295 -6.01 -4.17 29.17
N LEU A 296 -7.13 -4.38 28.50
CA LEU A 296 -8.33 -3.55 28.65
C LEU A 296 -9.26 -4.01 29.80
N ARG A 297 -9.10 -5.24 30.30
CA ARG A 297 -10.01 -5.85 31.29
C ARG A 297 -10.09 -5.07 32.60
N TYR A 298 -8.94 -4.69 33.15
CA TYR A 298 -8.83 -4.01 34.43
C TYR A 298 -8.63 -2.50 34.30
N LEU A 299 -8.78 -1.96 33.08
CA LEU A 299 -8.63 -0.53 32.85
C LEU A 299 -9.68 0.21 33.69
N GLY A 300 -9.21 1.12 34.54
CA GLY A 300 -10.03 1.88 35.47
C GLY A 300 -10.44 3.24 34.91
N GLY A 301 -10.57 4.22 35.79
CA GLY A 301 -10.97 5.57 35.43
C GLY A 301 -12.45 5.67 35.05
N ILE A 302 -12.77 6.63 34.18
CA ILE A 302 -14.15 6.91 33.77
C ILE A 302 -14.67 5.86 32.78
N ALA A 303 -15.99 5.66 32.80
CA ALA A 303 -16.69 4.87 31.81
C ALA A 303 -16.51 5.43 30.39
N PRO A 304 -16.64 4.62 29.32
CA PRO A 304 -16.60 5.12 27.96
C PRO A 304 -17.68 6.21 27.75
N PRO A 305 -17.37 7.28 27.02
CA PRO A 305 -18.26 8.44 26.93
C PRO A 305 -19.57 8.13 26.18
N ASP A 306 -19.54 7.17 25.26
CA ASP A 306 -20.70 6.72 24.50
C ASP A 306 -20.45 5.34 23.87
N LYS A 307 -21.48 4.75 23.25
CA LYS A 307 -21.42 3.40 22.64
C LYS A 307 -20.38 3.30 21.52
N SER A 308 -20.03 4.40 20.85
CA SER A 308 -19.06 4.38 19.76
C SER A 308 -17.64 4.10 20.23
N TRP A 309 -17.35 4.25 21.53
CA TRP A 309 -16.06 3.91 22.14
C TRP A 309 -15.98 2.44 22.56
N LYS A 310 -17.12 1.75 22.66
CA LYS A 310 -17.15 0.33 23.02
C LYS A 310 -16.89 -0.53 21.79
N GLY A 311 -15.94 -1.46 21.90
CA GLY A 311 -15.74 -2.51 20.91
C GLY A 311 -16.54 -3.76 21.25
N ALA A 312 -16.08 -4.92 20.75
CA ALA A 312 -16.77 -6.20 20.90
C ALA A 312 -16.07 -7.18 21.86
N LEU A 313 -14.99 -6.75 22.53
CA LEU A 313 -14.37 -7.53 23.60
C LEU A 313 -15.25 -7.56 24.86
N ASN A 314 -15.08 -8.61 25.66
CA ASN A 314 -15.80 -8.78 26.92
C ASN A 314 -15.16 -7.97 28.07
N VAL A 315 -15.05 -6.66 27.88
CA VAL A 315 -14.46 -5.70 28.84
C VAL A 315 -15.30 -4.43 28.94
N SER A 316 -14.99 -3.59 29.94
CA SER A 316 -15.75 -2.36 30.20
C SER A 316 -15.50 -1.25 29.17
N TYR A 317 -14.32 -1.25 28.54
CA TYR A 317 -13.80 -0.12 27.75
C TYR A 317 -13.72 1.19 28.54
N SER A 318 -13.45 1.10 29.84
CA SER A 318 -13.12 2.28 30.64
C SER A 318 -11.85 2.93 30.09
N ILE A 319 -11.71 4.23 30.35
CA ILE A 319 -10.74 5.08 29.64
C ILE A 319 -9.39 5.11 30.32
N GLY A 320 -9.35 4.93 31.63
CA GLY A 320 -8.15 5.14 32.45
C GLY A 320 -8.07 6.58 32.98
N PRO A 321 -6.89 7.02 33.43
CA PRO A 321 -5.61 6.30 33.40
C PRO A 321 -5.50 5.17 34.43
N GLY A 322 -4.76 4.12 34.06
CA GLY A 322 -4.33 3.07 34.99
C GLY A 322 -5.38 1.99 35.23
N PHE A 323 -5.05 1.06 36.13
CA PHE A 323 -5.87 -0.12 36.41
C PHE A 323 -6.66 0.01 37.72
N THR A 324 -7.77 -0.73 37.83
CA THR A 324 -8.55 -0.88 39.05
C THR A 324 -9.05 -2.33 39.19
N GLY A 325 -9.30 -2.78 40.43
CA GLY A 325 -9.84 -4.11 40.70
C GLY A 325 -8.84 -5.28 40.51
N SER A 326 -7.55 -5.00 40.37
CA SER A 326 -6.47 -6.00 40.39
C SER A 326 -5.32 -5.52 41.27
N ASP A 327 -4.90 -6.35 42.21
CA ASP A 327 -3.82 -6.04 43.14
C ASP A 327 -2.43 -6.18 42.52
N SER A 328 -2.29 -6.69 41.29
CA SER A 328 -0.97 -6.89 40.66
C SER A 328 -0.78 -6.04 39.40
N PHE A 329 -1.85 -5.44 38.85
CA PHE A 329 -1.76 -4.67 37.62
C PHE A 329 -1.52 -3.20 37.98
N ARG A 330 -0.32 -2.68 37.70
CA ARG A 330 0.04 -1.29 38.00
C ARG A 330 0.36 -0.47 36.76
N LYS A 331 1.39 -0.84 36.02
CA LYS A 331 1.86 -0.10 34.85
C LYS A 331 1.97 -1.02 33.64
N VAL A 332 1.88 -0.41 32.46
CA VAL A 332 2.22 -1.07 31.21
C VAL A 332 3.63 -0.66 30.85
N ARG A 333 4.43 -1.62 30.36
CA ARG A 333 5.75 -1.38 29.80
C ARG A 333 5.75 -1.85 28.35
N MET A 334 6.21 -1.00 27.43
CA MET A 334 6.51 -1.43 26.06
C MET A 334 8.00 -1.79 25.97
N HIS A 335 8.34 -2.71 25.09
CA HIS A 335 9.73 -3.03 24.77
C HIS A 335 9.84 -3.12 23.25
N VAL A 336 10.37 -2.07 22.61
CA VAL A 336 10.43 -1.98 21.14
C VAL A 336 11.83 -1.63 20.67
N TYR A 337 12.42 -2.50 19.86
CA TYR A 337 13.81 -2.39 19.38
C TYR A 337 13.93 -2.70 17.89
N ASN A 338 12.99 -2.19 17.09
CA ASN A 338 13.09 -2.25 15.63
C ASN A 338 14.36 -1.54 15.15
N ILE A 339 14.94 -2.02 14.07
CA ILE A 339 16.16 -1.51 13.44
C ILE A 339 15.77 -0.88 12.12
N ASN A 340 16.04 0.42 11.98
CA ASN A 340 15.98 1.10 10.69
C ASN A 340 17.30 0.88 9.95
N LYS A 341 17.24 0.48 8.68
CA LYS A 341 18.41 0.11 7.89
C LYS A 341 18.21 0.46 6.41
N ILE A 342 19.18 1.14 5.83
CA ILE A 342 19.25 1.32 4.37
C ILE A 342 19.37 -0.06 3.72
N THR A 343 18.39 -0.38 2.88
CA THR A 343 18.23 -1.69 2.27
C THR A 343 17.87 -1.53 0.81
N ARG A 344 18.48 -2.38 -0.02
CA ARG A 344 18.23 -2.36 -1.46
C ARG A 344 16.86 -2.94 -1.79
N ILE A 345 16.08 -2.20 -2.56
CA ILE A 345 14.78 -2.63 -3.10
C ILE A 345 14.87 -2.74 -4.62
N TYR A 346 13.99 -3.55 -5.21
CA TYR A 346 14.01 -3.84 -6.64
C TYR A 346 12.63 -3.77 -7.28
N ASN A 347 12.39 -2.72 -8.04
CA ASN A 347 11.28 -2.67 -8.98
C ASN A 347 11.59 -3.55 -10.20
N VAL A 348 10.57 -4.15 -10.80
CA VAL A 348 10.67 -4.75 -12.14
C VAL A 348 9.89 -3.87 -13.10
N VAL A 349 10.57 -3.34 -14.12
CA VAL A 349 9.96 -2.47 -15.14
C VAL A 349 10.06 -3.13 -16.50
N GLY A 350 8.90 -3.43 -17.09
CA GLY A 350 8.72 -4.07 -18.38
C GLY A 350 8.07 -3.12 -19.39
N THR A 351 8.42 -3.23 -20.67
CA THR A 351 7.90 -2.32 -21.70
C THR A 351 7.44 -3.03 -22.96
N ILE A 352 6.35 -2.51 -23.53
CA ILE A 352 5.92 -2.77 -24.92
C ILE A 352 5.93 -1.43 -25.64
N ARG A 353 6.93 -1.20 -26.48
CA ARG A 353 7.12 0.05 -27.22
C ARG A 353 5.96 0.32 -28.19
N GLY A 354 5.39 1.52 -28.14
CA GLY A 354 4.34 1.96 -29.06
C GLY A 354 4.82 1.98 -30.51
N SER A 355 3.96 1.61 -31.45
CA SER A 355 4.27 1.63 -32.88
C SER A 355 4.07 3.00 -33.54
N VAL A 356 3.34 3.93 -32.89
CA VAL A 356 3.04 5.26 -33.44
C VAL A 356 3.48 6.37 -32.49
N GLU A 357 3.14 6.25 -31.20
CA GLU A 357 3.47 7.21 -30.14
C GLU A 357 4.34 6.52 -29.07
N PRO A 358 5.59 6.13 -29.39
CA PRO A 358 6.45 5.42 -28.44
C PRO A 358 6.85 6.26 -27.21
N ASP A 359 6.65 7.58 -27.27
CA ASP A 359 6.92 8.59 -26.25
C ASP A 359 5.68 8.94 -25.39
N ARG A 360 4.60 8.16 -25.51
CA ARG A 360 3.42 8.25 -24.63
C ARG A 360 3.25 6.95 -23.87
N TYR A 361 3.07 7.06 -22.57
CA TYR A 361 3.09 5.92 -21.66
C TYR A 361 1.71 5.64 -21.09
N VAL A 362 1.30 4.39 -21.13
CA VAL A 362 0.22 3.84 -20.31
C VAL A 362 0.87 2.89 -19.31
N ILE A 363 0.80 3.25 -18.03
CA ILE A 363 1.48 2.50 -16.96
C ILE A 363 0.45 1.62 -16.25
N LEU A 364 0.75 0.32 -16.15
CA LEU A 364 0.03 -0.63 -15.32
C LEU A 364 0.99 -1.15 -14.26
N GLY A 365 0.81 -0.69 -13.03
CA GLY A 365 1.70 -1.00 -11.91
C GLY A 365 0.94 -1.54 -10.70
N GLY A 366 1.62 -2.39 -9.92
CA GLY A 366 1.17 -2.88 -8.62
C GLY A 366 2.37 -3.37 -7.82
N HIS A 367 2.30 -3.27 -6.49
CA HIS A 367 3.41 -3.73 -5.65
C HIS A 367 3.45 -5.25 -5.54
N ARG A 368 4.59 -5.74 -5.06
CA ARG A 368 4.91 -7.16 -4.97
C ARG A 368 5.27 -7.57 -3.56
N ASP A 369 5.99 -6.72 -2.83
CA ASP A 369 6.35 -6.97 -1.45
C ASP A 369 5.11 -7.12 -0.56
N SER A 370 5.21 -7.95 0.47
CA SER A 370 4.15 -8.14 1.45
C SER A 370 4.69 -8.35 2.85
N TRP A 371 3.88 -8.11 3.88
CA TRP A 371 4.28 -8.35 5.26
C TRP A 371 4.67 -9.81 5.55
N VAL A 372 3.92 -10.78 5.00
CA VAL A 372 4.17 -12.21 5.16
C VAL A 372 4.00 -12.89 3.79
N PHE A 373 2.97 -13.71 3.58
CA PHE A 373 2.70 -14.40 2.31
C PHE A 373 1.96 -13.51 1.29
N GLY A 374 1.22 -12.52 1.79
CA GLY A 374 0.53 -11.52 0.99
C GLY A 374 -0.48 -12.05 -0.03
N ALA A 375 -1.20 -13.13 0.26
CA ALA A 375 -2.03 -13.79 -0.75
C ALA A 375 -3.13 -12.90 -1.34
N ILE A 376 -3.72 -12.03 -0.52
CA ILE A 376 -4.60 -10.97 -1.01
C ILE A 376 -3.71 -9.77 -1.37
N ASP A 377 -3.13 -9.15 -0.34
CA ASP A 377 -2.32 -7.95 -0.45
C ASP A 377 -0.82 -8.28 -0.51
N PRO A 378 -0.13 -8.09 -1.67
CA PRO A 378 -0.63 -7.69 -2.98
C PRO A 378 -0.81 -8.83 -3.97
N THR A 379 -0.50 -10.06 -3.57
CA THR A 379 -0.16 -11.12 -4.53
C THR A 379 -1.32 -11.52 -5.44
N SER A 380 -2.56 -11.25 -5.03
CA SER A 380 -3.73 -11.36 -5.91
C SER A 380 -3.64 -10.40 -7.11
N GLY A 381 -3.24 -9.15 -6.88
CA GLY A 381 -2.96 -8.16 -7.91
C GLY A 381 -1.71 -8.51 -8.73
N VAL A 382 -0.66 -9.03 -8.10
CA VAL A 382 0.53 -9.51 -8.81
C VAL A 382 0.18 -10.62 -9.80
N ALA A 383 -0.66 -11.58 -9.39
CA ALA A 383 -1.12 -12.66 -10.27
C ALA A 383 -1.94 -12.13 -11.47
N VAL A 384 -2.81 -11.15 -11.23
CA VAL A 384 -3.57 -10.47 -12.30
C VAL A 384 -2.63 -9.73 -13.25
N LEU A 385 -1.65 -8.99 -12.73
CA LEU A 385 -0.65 -8.26 -13.52
C LEU A 385 0.11 -9.21 -14.47
N GLN A 386 0.53 -10.39 -13.96
CA GLN A 386 1.19 -11.40 -14.78
C GLN A 386 0.30 -11.93 -15.92
N GLU A 387 -0.97 -12.22 -15.63
CA GLU A 387 -1.89 -12.74 -16.66
C GLU A 387 -2.23 -11.68 -17.72
N ILE A 388 -2.35 -10.41 -17.33
CA ILE A 388 -2.52 -9.30 -18.26
C ILE A 388 -1.28 -9.16 -19.16
N ALA A 389 -0.08 -9.12 -18.58
CA ALA A 389 1.16 -9.04 -19.33
C ALA A 389 1.33 -10.23 -20.30
N ARG A 390 0.99 -11.45 -19.86
CA ARG A 390 0.99 -12.65 -20.70
C ARG A 390 0.01 -12.53 -21.87
N SER A 391 -1.19 -12.01 -21.63
CA SER A 391 -2.20 -11.84 -22.68
C SER A 391 -1.76 -10.82 -23.74
N PHE A 392 -1.18 -9.68 -23.33
CA PHE A 392 -0.55 -8.75 -24.28
C PHE A 392 0.61 -9.40 -25.04
N GLY A 393 1.44 -10.18 -24.35
CA GLY A 393 2.47 -11.03 -24.96
C GLY A 393 1.91 -11.93 -26.07
N LYS A 394 0.74 -12.53 -25.84
CA LYS A 394 0.07 -13.37 -26.84
C LYS A 394 -0.40 -12.58 -28.06
N LEU A 395 -0.92 -11.37 -27.88
CA LEU A 395 -1.23 -10.48 -29.01
C LEU A 395 0.03 -10.12 -29.80
N MET A 396 1.13 -9.79 -29.13
CA MET A 396 2.41 -9.48 -29.78
C MET A 396 2.95 -10.67 -30.57
N SER A 397 2.79 -11.90 -30.08
CA SER A 397 3.17 -13.10 -30.84
C SER A 397 2.39 -13.28 -32.16
N LYS A 398 1.28 -12.55 -32.35
CA LYS A 398 0.49 -12.50 -33.58
C LYS A 398 0.72 -11.22 -34.40
N GLY A 399 1.78 -10.47 -34.11
CA GLY A 399 2.17 -9.26 -34.84
C GLY A 399 1.49 -7.98 -34.39
N TRP A 400 0.66 -8.00 -33.35
CA TRP A 400 0.04 -6.78 -32.84
C TRP A 400 1.04 -5.93 -32.05
N ARG A 401 0.94 -4.61 -32.18
CA ARG A 401 1.66 -3.62 -31.37
C ARG A 401 0.71 -2.52 -30.90
N PRO A 402 0.87 -2.01 -29.66
CA PRO A 402 0.05 -0.91 -29.19
C PRO A 402 0.41 0.39 -29.91
N ARG A 403 -0.55 1.32 -29.99
CA ARG A 403 -0.30 2.67 -30.52
C ARG A 403 0.72 3.44 -29.65
N ARG A 404 0.51 3.39 -28.33
CA ARG A 404 1.35 4.02 -27.28
C ARG A 404 2.19 2.98 -26.56
N THR A 405 3.27 3.39 -25.92
CA THR A 405 4.09 2.48 -25.11
C THR A 405 3.32 2.07 -23.86
N ILE A 406 3.29 0.77 -23.58
CA ILE A 406 2.74 0.23 -22.33
C ILE A 406 3.92 -0.10 -21.41
N ILE A 407 3.87 0.41 -20.18
CA ILE A 407 4.85 0.10 -19.13
C ILE A 407 4.16 -0.76 -18.08
N PHE A 408 4.74 -1.92 -17.79
CA PHE A 408 4.36 -2.77 -16.69
C PHE A 408 5.34 -2.56 -15.55
N ALA A 409 4.83 -2.42 -14.32
CA ALA A 409 5.67 -2.23 -13.15
C ALA A 409 5.26 -3.12 -12.00
N SER A 410 6.25 -3.82 -11.43
CA SER A 410 6.13 -4.55 -10.18
C SER A 410 6.93 -3.78 -9.14
N TRP A 411 6.23 -3.01 -8.31
CA TRP A 411 6.84 -2.14 -7.31
C TRP A 411 7.29 -2.93 -6.09
N ASP A 412 8.30 -2.40 -5.41
CA ASP A 412 8.84 -2.93 -4.16
C ASP A 412 8.69 -1.90 -3.03
N ALA A 413 8.79 -2.36 -1.78
CA ALA A 413 8.67 -1.56 -0.57
C ALA A 413 7.44 -0.64 -0.52
N GLU A 414 6.31 -1.09 -1.05
CA GLU A 414 5.04 -0.37 -0.93
C GLU A 414 4.56 -0.36 0.53
N GLU A 415 4.70 -1.51 1.21
CA GLU A 415 4.25 -1.70 2.60
C GLU A 415 5.02 -0.81 3.59
N PHE A 416 6.15 -0.26 3.14
CA PHE A 416 7.03 0.65 3.87
C PHE A 416 6.81 2.13 3.53
N GLY A 417 5.78 2.46 2.74
CA GLY A 417 5.42 3.85 2.44
C GLY A 417 5.42 4.21 0.96
N LEU A 418 5.02 3.27 0.09
CA LEU A 418 5.01 3.47 -1.37
C LEU A 418 6.43 3.72 -1.95
N LEU A 419 7.48 3.22 -1.30
CA LEU A 419 8.85 3.66 -1.55
C LEU A 419 9.26 3.38 -2.99
N GLY A 420 9.22 2.12 -3.45
CA GLY A 420 9.71 1.77 -4.78
C GLY A 420 8.98 2.49 -5.92
N SER A 421 7.67 2.69 -5.83
CA SER A 421 6.93 3.45 -6.84
C SER A 421 7.26 4.95 -6.81
N THR A 422 7.47 5.53 -5.64
CA THR A 422 7.77 6.96 -5.49
C THR A 422 9.17 7.26 -5.98
N GLU A 423 10.17 6.48 -5.57
CA GLU A 423 11.56 6.60 -6.03
C GLU A 423 11.74 6.40 -7.53
N TRP A 424 10.81 5.69 -8.19
CA TRP A 424 10.82 5.55 -9.64
C TRP A 424 10.18 6.73 -10.37
N ALA A 425 9.28 7.44 -9.71
CA ALA A 425 8.65 8.63 -10.24
C ALA A 425 9.53 9.88 -10.11
N GLU A 426 10.35 9.96 -9.04
CA GLU A 426 11.42 10.95 -8.84
C GLU A 426 12.60 10.74 -9.79
#